data_AF-A0AAV5AY52-F1
#
_entry.id   AF-A0AAV5AY52-F1
#
_cell.length_a   1.000
_cell.length_b   1.000
_cell.length_c   1.000
_cell.angle_alpha   90.00
_cell.angle_beta   90.00
_cell.angle_gamma   90.00
#
_symmetry.space_group_name_H-M   'P 1'
#
loop_
_entity.id
_entity.type
_entity.pdbx_description
1 polymer ?
#
loop_
_entity_poly.entity_id
_entity_poly.type
_entity_poly.pdbx_seq_one_letter_code
_entity_poly.pdbx_strand_id
1 'polypeptide(L)'
;MYGYVHDPNSWIDVFGLEENVTTPISELRSAGLKDAHHVIQDAAVRDLPGYDTNKAPGVQLEGPSTKVGSPHYNATQAQRVSGGGTYGAKRRIGYRALREAGFTREQTRAAIFEADKYFESIGVTKETVTRKPGNRRKNGCD
;
A
#
# COMPACT_ATOMS: atom_id res chain seq x y z
N MET A 1 24.91 -19.25 -20.22
CA MET A 1 25.47 -18.75 -18.95
C MET A 1 24.61 -17.55 -18.54
N TYR A 2 23.56 -17.77 -17.75
CA TYR A 2 22.62 -16.71 -17.38
C TYR A 2 23.19 -15.96 -16.17
N GLY A 3 23.66 -14.74 -16.41
CA GLY A 3 24.05 -13.81 -15.35
C GLY A 3 22.79 -13.12 -14.83
N TYR A 4 22.49 -13.31 -13.54
CA TYR A 4 21.51 -12.48 -12.83
C TYR A 4 22.12 -11.09 -12.63
N VAL A 5 21.56 -10.08 -13.29
CA VAL A 5 21.79 -8.69 -12.93
C VAL A 5 20.74 -8.34 -11.87
N HIS A 6 21.21 -8.08 -10.66
CA HIS A 6 20.38 -7.62 -9.55
C HIS A 6 20.09 -6.13 -9.77
N ASP A 7 19.04 -5.82 -10.54
CA ASP A 7 18.51 -4.46 -10.65
C ASP A 7 17.46 -4.25 -9.54
N PRO A 8 17.72 -3.38 -8.55
CA PRO A 8 16.77 -3.09 -7.47
C PRO A 8 15.51 -2.33 -7.94
N ASN A 9 15.35 -2.06 -9.23
CA ASN A 9 14.14 -1.46 -9.82
C ASN A 9 13.29 -2.43 -10.68
N SER A 10 13.50 -3.74 -10.62
CA SER A 10 12.75 -4.71 -11.42
C SER A 10 11.33 -5.03 -10.87
N TRP A 11 10.46 -4.03 -10.88
CA TRP A 11 9.01 -4.21 -11.08
C TRP A 11 8.65 -3.97 -12.55
N ILE A 12 9.44 -4.53 -13.46
CA ILE A 12 9.24 -4.40 -14.90
C ILE A 12 9.57 -5.76 -15.52
N ASP A 13 8.52 -6.42 -15.98
CA ASP A 13 8.56 -7.42 -17.04
C ASP A 13 9.38 -6.85 -18.22
N VAL A 14 10.44 -7.55 -18.60
CA VAL A 14 11.31 -7.25 -19.75
C VAL A 14 10.54 -7.18 -21.08
N PHE A 15 9.25 -7.56 -21.11
CA PHE A 15 8.36 -7.47 -22.26
C PHE A 15 7.15 -6.53 -22.12
N GLY A 16 6.92 -5.89 -20.95
CA GLY A 16 5.82 -4.92 -20.78
C GLY A 16 4.40 -5.47 -20.97
N LEU A 17 4.15 -6.72 -20.58
CA LEU A 17 2.93 -7.50 -20.84
C LEU A 17 2.20 -8.05 -19.59
N GLU A 18 2.48 -7.58 -18.36
CA GLU A 18 1.62 -7.90 -17.20
C GLU A 18 1.01 -6.67 -16.50
N GLU A 19 -0.29 -6.78 -16.22
CA GLU A 19 -1.31 -5.72 -16.30
C GLU A 19 -1.66 -4.98 -14.99
N ASN A 20 -1.03 -5.30 -13.85
CA ASN A 20 -1.41 -4.70 -12.56
C ASN A 20 -0.17 -4.39 -11.68
N VAL A 21 -0.14 -3.19 -11.09
CA VAL A 21 0.93 -2.74 -10.17
C VAL A 21 0.74 -3.29 -8.76
N THR A 22 -0.45 -3.80 -8.44
CA THR A 22 -0.79 -4.39 -7.16
C THR A 22 -1.12 -5.86 -7.28
N THR A 23 -0.93 -6.56 -6.17
CA THR A 23 -1.26 -7.98 -6.00
C THR A 23 -2.04 -8.13 -4.70
N PRO A 24 -3.05 -9.02 -4.63
CA PRO A 24 -3.69 -9.34 -3.36
C PRO A 24 -2.66 -9.74 -2.29
N ILE A 25 -2.84 -9.25 -1.07
CA ILE A 25 -1.89 -9.49 0.03
C ILE A 25 -1.71 -10.98 0.34
N SER A 26 -2.75 -11.78 0.18
CA SER A 26 -2.67 -13.24 0.35
C SER A 26 -1.76 -13.90 -0.68
N GLU A 27 -1.74 -13.44 -1.93
CA GLU A 27 -0.89 -13.98 -2.98
C GLU A 27 0.58 -13.63 -2.71
N LEU A 28 0.86 -12.38 -2.31
CA LEU A 28 2.22 -11.98 -1.88
C LEU A 28 2.72 -12.86 -0.73
N ARG A 29 1.87 -13.10 0.27
CA ARG A 29 2.21 -13.98 1.41
C ARG A 29 2.40 -15.43 0.98
N SER A 30 1.54 -15.95 0.11
CA SER A 30 1.57 -17.35 -0.35
C SER A 30 2.77 -17.63 -1.24
N ALA A 31 3.22 -16.63 -2.00
CA ALA A 31 4.47 -16.68 -2.76
C ALA A 31 5.73 -16.63 -1.87
N GLY A 32 5.58 -16.54 -0.54
CA GLY A 32 6.69 -16.42 0.39
C GLY A 32 7.41 -15.06 0.31
N LEU A 33 6.83 -14.09 -0.42
CA LEU A 33 7.36 -12.74 -0.51
C LEU A 33 7.16 -12.07 0.85
N LYS A 34 8.29 -11.82 1.52
CA LYS A 34 8.33 -11.00 2.72
C LYS A 34 8.00 -9.56 2.33
N ASP A 35 7.58 -8.79 3.32
CA ASP A 35 7.44 -7.33 3.19
C ASP A 35 6.28 -6.87 2.28
N ALA A 36 5.21 -7.66 2.27
CA ALA A 36 3.93 -7.25 1.71
C ALA A 36 3.35 -6.04 2.46
N HIS A 37 2.95 -5.01 1.72
CA HIS A 37 2.45 -3.74 2.22
C HIS A 37 1.11 -3.40 1.57
N HIS A 38 0.07 -3.16 2.36
CA HIS A 38 -1.22 -2.71 1.84
C HIS A 38 -1.11 -1.30 1.26
N VAL A 39 -1.65 -1.07 0.05
CA VAL A 39 -1.68 0.26 -0.59
C VAL A 39 -2.51 1.24 0.25
N ILE A 40 -3.66 0.77 0.75
CA ILE A 40 -4.52 1.50 1.68
C ILE A 40 -4.35 0.87 3.07
N GLN A 41 -4.09 1.72 4.07
CA GLN A 41 -3.85 1.28 5.45
C GLN A 41 -4.96 0.35 5.99
N ASP A 42 -4.65 -0.95 6.11
CA ASP A 42 -5.56 -2.01 6.57
C ASP A 42 -6.30 -1.64 7.87
N ALA A 43 -5.56 -1.18 8.88
CA ALA A 43 -6.13 -0.83 10.17
C ALA A 43 -7.21 0.27 10.12
N ALA A 44 -7.26 1.09 9.07
CA ALA A 44 -8.28 2.10 8.89
C ALA A 44 -9.54 1.57 8.20
N VAL A 45 -9.41 0.51 7.40
CA VAL A 45 -10.49 -0.01 6.53
C VAL A 45 -11.01 -1.37 6.98
N ARG A 46 -10.36 -2.02 7.95
CA ARG A 46 -10.71 -3.37 8.44
C ARG A 46 -12.13 -3.57 8.96
N ASP A 47 -12.82 -2.48 9.33
CA ASP A 47 -14.20 -2.53 9.83
C ASP A 47 -15.23 -2.17 8.74
N LEU A 48 -14.79 -1.93 7.49
CA LEU A 48 -15.71 -1.63 6.39
C LEU A 48 -16.47 -2.90 5.96
N PRO A 49 -17.78 -2.82 5.72
CA PRO A 49 -18.55 -3.95 5.19
C PRO A 49 -17.95 -4.47 3.88
N GLY A 50 -17.82 -5.79 3.75
CA GLY A 50 -17.27 -6.44 2.56
C GLY A 50 -15.74 -6.38 2.43
N TYR A 51 -15.03 -5.68 3.34
CA TYR A 51 -13.58 -5.65 3.32
C TYR A 51 -12.96 -6.99 3.71
N ASP A 52 -11.96 -7.39 2.94
CA ASP A 52 -11.16 -8.59 3.15
C ASP A 52 -9.68 -8.22 3.01
N THR A 53 -8.97 -8.25 4.14
CA THR A 53 -7.54 -7.91 4.25
C THR A 53 -6.65 -8.71 3.28
N ASN A 54 -7.05 -9.93 2.94
CA ASN A 54 -6.27 -10.85 2.11
C ASN A 54 -6.49 -10.60 0.61
N LYS A 55 -7.64 -10.03 0.25
CA LYS A 55 -7.99 -9.64 -1.13
C LYS A 55 -7.65 -8.18 -1.42
N ALA A 56 -7.40 -7.39 -0.38
CA ALA A 56 -7.05 -5.99 -0.51
C ALA A 56 -5.75 -5.82 -1.33
N PRO A 57 -5.70 -4.83 -2.23
CA PRO A 57 -4.51 -4.52 -3.02
C PRO A 57 -3.28 -4.20 -2.17
N GLY A 58 -2.19 -4.91 -2.46
CA GLY A 58 -0.89 -4.77 -1.83
C GLY A 58 0.23 -4.64 -2.85
N VAL A 59 1.39 -4.23 -2.35
CA VAL A 59 2.66 -4.21 -3.07
C VAL A 59 3.72 -4.87 -2.20
N GLN A 60 4.76 -5.45 -2.79
CA GLN A 60 5.94 -5.81 -2.02
C GLN A 60 6.90 -4.61 -1.98
N LEU A 61 7.37 -4.27 -0.79
CA LEU A 61 8.36 -3.21 -0.59
C LEU A 61 9.68 -3.81 -0.16
N GLU A 62 10.80 -3.27 -0.66
CA GLU A 62 12.11 -3.80 -0.31
C GLU A 62 12.44 -3.56 1.18
N GLY A 63 12.96 -4.61 1.82
CA GLY A 63 13.42 -4.60 3.19
C GLY A 63 12.29 -4.63 4.24
N PRO A 64 12.64 -4.98 5.49
CA PRO A 64 11.63 -5.10 6.54
C PRO A 64 11.15 -3.74 7.03
N SER A 65 9.87 -3.65 7.38
CA SER A 65 9.26 -2.44 7.97
C SER A 65 9.88 -2.00 9.30
N THR A 66 10.75 -2.81 9.89
CA THR A 66 11.52 -2.54 11.12
C THR A 66 12.90 -1.94 10.86
N LYS A 67 13.43 -2.04 9.64
CA LYS A 67 14.73 -1.48 9.28
C LYS A 67 14.55 -0.03 8.84
N VAL A 68 14.96 0.89 9.72
CA VAL A 68 14.93 2.34 9.47
C VAL A 68 15.57 2.67 8.12
N GLY A 69 14.88 3.46 7.31
CA GLY A 69 15.32 3.90 5.99
C GLY A 69 15.04 2.92 4.84
N SER A 70 14.54 1.71 5.11
CA SER A 70 14.04 0.84 4.03
C SER A 70 12.76 1.41 3.38
N PRO A 71 12.49 1.09 2.10
CA PRO A 71 11.23 1.43 1.44
C PRO A 71 9.99 1.03 2.25
N HIS A 72 9.97 -0.18 2.81
CA HIS A 72 8.86 -0.64 3.64
C HIS A 72 8.73 0.17 4.94
N TYR A 73 9.83 0.49 5.61
CA TYR A 73 9.82 1.34 6.80
C TYR A 73 9.25 2.73 6.49
N ASN A 74 9.69 3.37 5.39
CA ASN A 74 9.26 4.70 5.01
C ASN A 74 7.76 4.74 4.69
N ALA A 75 7.27 3.81 3.86
CA ALA A 75 5.84 3.66 3.58
C ALA A 75 5.02 3.47 4.87
N THR A 76 5.53 2.64 5.78
CA THR A 76 4.90 2.40 7.08
C THR A 76 4.85 3.69 7.91
N GLN A 77 5.91 4.51 7.93
CA GLN A 77 5.88 5.79 8.64
C GLN A 77 4.86 6.76 8.01
N ALA A 78 4.79 6.85 6.68
CA ALA A 78 3.79 7.67 6.00
C ALA A 78 2.36 7.29 6.38
N GLN A 79 2.06 5.99 6.45
CA GLN A 79 0.74 5.49 6.86
C GLN A 79 0.46 5.64 8.36
N ARG A 80 1.49 5.85 9.20
CA ARG A 80 1.31 6.11 10.65
C ARG A 80 0.88 7.54 10.96
N VAL A 81 1.12 8.49 10.06
CA VAL A 81 0.75 9.90 10.25
C VAL A 81 -0.77 10.02 10.40
N SER A 82 -1.21 10.83 11.38
CA SER A 82 -2.61 11.14 11.59
C SER A 82 -3.19 11.87 10.39
N GLY A 83 -4.00 11.18 9.60
CA GLY A 83 -4.80 11.77 8.55
C GLY A 83 -5.95 10.85 8.15
N GLY A 84 -7.07 11.48 7.80
CA GLY A 84 -8.23 10.81 7.23
C GLY A 84 -9.13 10.12 8.24
N GLY A 85 -10.37 10.59 8.26
CA GLY A 85 -11.55 9.85 8.72
C GLY A 85 -12.37 9.33 7.55
N THR A 86 -11.89 9.44 6.30
CA THR A 86 -12.58 8.95 5.11
C THR A 86 -11.63 8.20 4.18
N TYR A 87 -12.17 7.34 3.33
CA TYR A 87 -11.41 6.59 2.33
C TYR A 87 -10.59 7.50 1.41
N GLY A 88 -11.17 8.62 0.95
CA GLY A 88 -10.48 9.58 0.08
C GLY A 88 -9.22 10.18 0.71
N ALA A 89 -9.21 10.37 2.03
CA ALA A 89 -8.01 10.78 2.74
C ALA A 89 -7.00 9.64 2.90
N LYS A 90 -7.45 8.40 3.05
CA LYS A 90 -6.58 7.22 3.08
C LYS A 90 -5.89 6.97 1.74
N ARG A 91 -6.57 7.23 0.61
CA ARG A 91 -5.96 7.22 -0.73
C ARG A 91 -4.77 8.18 -0.83
N ARG A 92 -4.90 9.40 -0.33
CA ARG A 92 -3.80 10.39 -0.35
C ARG A 92 -2.61 9.94 0.49
N ILE A 93 -2.88 9.33 1.64
CA ILE A 93 -1.84 8.76 2.50
C ILE A 93 -1.15 7.58 1.80
N GLY A 94 -1.91 6.67 1.19
CA GLY A 94 -1.38 5.56 0.40
C GLY A 94 -0.50 6.03 -0.75
N TYR A 95 -0.96 7.04 -1.51
CA TYR A 95 -0.18 7.67 -2.57
C TYR A 95 1.17 8.16 -2.05
N ARG A 96 1.16 8.92 -0.95
CA ARG A 96 2.39 9.42 -0.33
C ARG A 96 3.30 8.28 0.14
N ALA A 97 2.74 7.22 0.72
CA ALA A 97 3.51 6.08 1.22
C ALA A 97 4.28 5.37 0.11
N LEU A 98 3.65 5.12 -1.04
CA LEU A 98 4.32 4.53 -2.20
C LEU A 98 5.41 5.45 -2.77
N ARG A 99 5.17 6.76 -2.81
CA ARG A 99 6.20 7.73 -3.23
C ARG A 99 7.41 7.76 -2.29
N GLU A 100 7.19 7.66 -0.97
CA GLU A 100 8.27 7.54 0.02
C GLU A 100 8.99 6.18 -0.03
N ALA A 101 8.35 5.16 -0.61
CA ALA A 101 8.96 3.87 -0.91
C ALA A 101 9.76 3.85 -2.23
N GLY A 102 9.75 4.95 -3.00
CA GLY A 102 10.50 5.07 -4.25
C GLY A 102 9.70 4.82 -5.54
N PHE A 103 8.39 4.58 -5.45
CA PHE A 103 7.56 4.35 -6.65
C PHE A 103 7.49 5.62 -7.51
N THR A 104 7.42 5.43 -8.84
CA THR A 104 7.19 6.54 -9.77
C THR A 104 5.78 7.10 -9.63
N ARG A 105 5.53 8.27 -10.24
CA ARG A 105 4.19 8.89 -10.20
C ARG A 105 3.17 8.00 -10.90
N GLU A 106 3.57 7.35 -11.98
CA GLU A 106 2.79 6.49 -12.85
C GLU A 106 2.41 5.21 -12.11
N GLN A 107 3.41 4.52 -11.53
CA GLN A 107 3.17 3.32 -10.71
C GLN A 107 2.27 3.62 -9.52
N THR A 108 2.50 4.74 -8.83
CA THR A 108 1.68 5.12 -7.68
C THR A 108 0.23 5.39 -8.10
N ARG A 109 0.01 6.04 -9.26
CA ARG A 109 -1.34 6.30 -9.77
C ARG A 109 -2.07 5.01 -10.12
N ALA A 110 -1.38 4.09 -10.79
CA ALA A 110 -1.93 2.77 -11.12
C ALA A 110 -2.30 1.98 -9.85
N ALA A 111 -1.41 1.93 -8.86
CA ALA A 111 -1.68 1.23 -7.60
C ALA A 111 -2.89 1.81 -6.84
N ILE A 112 -3.05 3.14 -6.83
CA ILE A 112 -4.22 3.78 -6.23
C ILE A 112 -5.49 3.50 -7.03
N PHE A 113 -5.41 3.46 -8.36
CA PHE A 113 -6.54 3.13 -9.22
C PHE A 113 -7.00 1.68 -9.03
N GLU A 114 -6.08 0.74 -8.90
CA GLU A 114 -6.40 -0.67 -8.58
C GLU A 114 -6.98 -0.82 -7.17
N ALA A 115 -6.46 -0.08 -6.20
CA ALA A 115 -7.08 0.03 -4.88
C ALA A 115 -8.53 0.53 -4.99
N ASP A 116 -8.76 1.60 -5.76
CA ASP A 116 -10.10 2.14 -5.95
C ASP A 116 -11.07 1.12 -6.54
N LYS A 117 -10.68 0.37 -7.56
CA LYS A 117 -11.53 -0.71 -8.13
C LYS A 117 -11.98 -1.70 -7.05
N TYR A 118 -11.06 -2.14 -6.19
CA TYR A 118 -11.39 -3.06 -5.10
C TYR A 118 -12.37 -2.43 -4.11
N PHE A 119 -12.10 -1.22 -3.61
CA PHE A 119 -12.95 -0.57 -2.61
C PHE A 119 -14.31 -0.16 -3.19
N GLU A 120 -14.37 0.30 -4.45
CA GLU A 120 -15.62 0.58 -5.16
C GLU A 120 -16.48 -0.68 -5.31
N SER A 121 -15.86 -1.84 -5.57
CA SER A 121 -16.60 -3.11 -5.69
C SER A 121 -17.33 -3.55 -4.42
N ILE A 122 -16.90 -3.05 -3.25
CA ILE A 122 -17.54 -3.29 -1.95
C ILE A 122 -18.38 -2.08 -1.49
N GLY A 123 -18.66 -1.13 -2.39
CA GLY A 123 -19.54 0.02 -2.15
C GLY A 123 -18.88 1.18 -1.39
N VAL A 124 -17.55 1.23 -1.32
CA VAL A 124 -16.82 2.33 -0.68
C VAL A 124 -16.68 3.51 -1.64
N THR A 125 -16.98 4.70 -1.14
CA THR A 125 -16.77 5.97 -1.83
C THR A 125 -15.67 6.77 -1.13
N LYS A 126 -15.23 7.89 -1.72
CA LYS A 126 -14.17 8.73 -1.12
C LYS A 126 -14.61 9.36 0.21
N GLU A 127 -15.90 9.40 0.45
CA GLU A 127 -16.60 10.03 1.57
C GLU A 127 -16.90 9.01 2.66
N THR A 128 -16.84 7.71 2.35
CA THR A 128 -17.01 6.63 3.31
C THR A 128 -16.07 6.82 4.49
N VAL A 129 -16.68 6.90 5.69
CA VAL A 129 -15.95 7.09 6.92
C VAL A 129 -15.13 5.85 7.25
N THR A 130 -13.87 6.05 7.61
CA THR A 130 -12.91 5.00 7.97
C THR A 130 -12.57 5.06 9.45
N ARG A 131 -12.17 3.93 10.01
CA ARG A 131 -11.72 3.86 11.39
C ARG A 131 -10.52 4.77 11.60
N LYS A 132 -10.49 5.50 12.71
CA LYS A 132 -9.28 6.15 13.23
C LYS A 132 -8.52 5.11 14.06
N PRO A 133 -7.32 4.66 13.66
CA PRO A 133 -6.55 3.70 14.46
C PRO A 133 -6.19 4.31 15.83
N GLY A 134 -6.37 3.52 16.90
CA GLY A 134 -6.27 3.99 18.29
C GLY A 134 -4.85 4.27 18.80
N ASN A 135 -3.80 3.79 18.13
CA ASN A 135 -2.42 3.86 18.62
C ASN A 135 -1.61 5.05 18.08
N ARG A 136 -2.28 6.19 17.82
CA ARG A 136 -1.62 7.40 17.32
C ARG A 136 -0.92 8.13 18.47
N ARG A 137 0.37 8.48 18.29
CA ARG A 137 0.96 9.56 19.08
C ARG A 137 0.10 10.80 18.87
N LYS A 138 -0.50 11.33 19.93
CA LYS A 138 -0.94 12.71 19.92
C LYS A 138 0.34 13.52 19.77
N ASN A 139 0.54 14.22 18.65
CA ASN A 139 1.47 15.34 18.71
C ASN A 139 0.92 16.25 19.81
N GLY A 140 1.71 16.42 20.87
CA GLY A 140 1.35 17.26 22.00
C GLY A 140 0.93 18.63 21.48
N CYS A 141 -0.22 19.08 21.95
CA CYS A 141 -0.51 20.50 21.98
C CYS A 141 0.50 21.13 22.94
N ASP A 142 1.14 22.21 22.51
CA ASP A 142 1.24 23.47 23.25
C ASP A 142 1.23 24.59 22.19
#